data_AF-A0A1A9W4E1-F1
#
_entry.id   AF-A0A1A9W4E1-F1
#
_cell.length_a   1.000
_cell.length_b   1.000
_cell.length_c   1.000
_cell.angle_alpha   90.00
_cell.angle_beta   90.00
_cell.angle_gamma   90.00
#
_symmetry.space_group_name_H-M   'P 1'
#
loop_
_entity.id
_entity.type
_entity.pdbx_description
1 polymer ?
#
loop_
_entity_poly.entity_id
_entity_poly.type
_entity_poly.pdbx_seq_one_letter_code
_entity_poly.pdbx_strand_id
1 'polypeptide(L)'
;MFKHNYAAVLLTALFIFFTSSEQWLLSRCGLNEPYHVLHLSTHHNYVYLSIETKSNTFPTLIETQWSTKCGPFPAPKVFPHRSLHNNNHHCKNCRLIQQARWSQVDNFQRLWVMDFGWSDKQSNCLPKLLAFDFVRRNLEMLRIDCIEFIKITPQQLLDIKLGPAAGKRGMEQFIYFIVAKDPHLVAYDIVEQKWFRYPLLSKKYEDIAVNLPVKPRSVAFNGQTEILIADEDDKLYVSNSSSIGNAVLQLKLLGTLLGPAKDLLVNRNNIIYAIPGFGAIVRCPRKYNITAEDNEIVYLTTRNIKQIFFGLKGSIFFLTNHWQVD
;
A
#
# COMPACT_ATOMS: atom_id res chain seq x y z
N MET A 1 61.99 34.49 -35.72
CA MET A 1 62.85 33.58 -34.93
C MET A 1 62.33 33.63 -33.49
N PHE A 2 62.32 32.50 -32.79
CA PHE A 2 61.61 32.18 -31.52
C PHE A 2 60.19 31.60 -31.62
N LYS A 3 60.16 30.27 -31.83
CA LYS A 3 59.17 29.34 -31.26
C LYS A 3 59.25 29.38 -29.75
N HIS A 4 58.12 29.29 -29.03
CA HIS A 4 57.99 28.52 -27.79
C HIS A 4 56.56 27.97 -27.68
N ASN A 5 56.48 26.64 -27.58
CA ASN A 5 55.30 25.85 -27.23
C ASN A 5 55.05 25.96 -25.71
N TYR A 6 53.80 26.15 -25.29
CA TYR A 6 53.28 25.59 -24.03
C TYR A 6 51.78 25.31 -24.28
N ALA A 7 51.44 24.04 -24.50
CA ALA A 7 51.06 23.07 -23.48
C ALA A 7 49.55 23.12 -23.23
N ALA A 8 48.90 22.06 -23.69
CA ALA A 8 47.50 21.77 -23.50
C ALA A 8 47.14 21.80 -22.02
N VAL A 9 46.16 22.62 -21.66
CA VAL A 9 45.36 22.44 -20.46
C VAL A 9 43.91 22.32 -20.94
N LEU A 10 43.57 21.11 -21.39
CA LEU A 10 42.19 20.67 -21.50
C LEU A 10 41.67 20.54 -20.07
N LEU A 11 41.06 21.61 -19.57
CA LEU A 11 40.33 21.60 -18.31
C LEU A 11 38.95 20.96 -18.60
N THR A 12 38.93 19.64 -18.76
CA THR A 12 37.69 18.87 -18.71
C THR A 12 37.14 19.01 -17.30
N ALA A 13 36.20 19.94 -17.12
CA ALA A 13 35.37 20.04 -15.94
C ALA A 13 34.60 18.74 -15.80
N LEU A 14 35.11 17.86 -14.95
CA LEU A 14 34.42 16.67 -14.47
C LEU A 14 33.26 17.17 -13.60
N PHE A 15 32.11 17.46 -14.21
CA PHE A 15 30.86 17.62 -13.48
C PHE A 15 30.49 16.26 -12.90
N ILE A 16 31.08 15.96 -11.73
CA ILE A 16 30.52 14.97 -10.82
C ILE A 16 29.17 15.56 -10.41
N PHE A 17 28.10 15.12 -11.07
CA PHE A 17 26.77 15.23 -10.49
C PHE A 17 26.80 14.41 -9.21
N PHE A 18 27.13 15.04 -8.10
CA PHE A 18 26.73 14.56 -6.80
C PHE A 18 25.20 14.54 -6.83
N THR A 19 24.63 13.39 -7.19
CA THR A 19 23.25 13.10 -6.86
C THR A 19 23.24 12.98 -5.34
N SER A 20 23.09 14.10 -4.64
CA SER A 20 22.72 14.08 -3.24
C SER A 20 21.42 13.30 -3.19
N SER A 21 21.48 12.06 -2.71
CA SER A 21 20.29 11.26 -2.44
C SER A 21 19.57 11.96 -1.30
N GLU A 22 18.71 12.89 -1.66
CA GLU A 22 17.81 13.55 -0.74
C GLU A 22 16.96 12.43 -0.09
N GLN A 23 16.96 12.37 1.24
CA GLN A 23 16.30 11.32 2.01
C GLN A 23 15.51 11.92 3.17
N TRP A 24 14.39 11.27 3.53
CA TRP A 24 13.68 11.60 4.77
C TRP A 24 14.49 11.07 5.96
N LEU A 25 15.08 11.98 6.73
CA LEU A 25 15.75 11.64 7.99
C LEU A 25 14.71 11.62 9.12
N LEU A 26 14.27 10.43 9.52
CA LEU A 26 13.37 10.21 10.65
C LEU A 26 14.04 10.52 12.01
N SER A 27 15.37 10.56 12.08
CA SER A 27 16.11 11.10 13.23
C SER A 27 15.71 12.54 13.57
N ARG A 28 15.26 13.33 12.59
CA ARG A 28 14.72 14.69 12.82
C ARG A 28 13.37 14.69 13.54
N CYS A 29 12.64 13.58 13.53
CA CYS A 29 11.48 13.35 14.40
C CYS A 29 11.84 12.52 15.64
N GLY A 30 13.13 12.41 15.99
CA GLY A 30 13.61 11.77 17.22
C GLY A 30 13.70 10.24 17.15
N LEU A 31 13.63 9.63 15.95
CA LEU A 31 13.86 8.20 15.78
C LEU A 31 15.37 7.93 15.69
N ASN A 32 15.93 7.31 16.74
CA ASN A 32 17.38 7.06 16.83
C ASN A 32 17.71 5.55 16.76
N GLU A 33 16.82 4.75 16.18
CA GLU A 33 16.99 3.30 16.06
C GLU A 33 16.61 2.80 14.66
N PRO A 34 17.06 1.60 14.28
CA PRO A 34 16.68 1.02 13.01
C PRO A 34 15.15 0.83 12.91
N TYR A 35 14.62 1.10 11.72
CA TYR A 35 13.19 0.99 11.45
C TYR A 35 12.91 0.31 10.13
N HIS A 36 11.67 -0.11 9.95
CA HIS A 36 11.20 -0.75 8.74
C HIS A 36 9.88 -0.12 8.30
N VAL A 37 9.81 0.33 7.05
CA VAL A 37 8.57 0.90 6.51
C VAL A 37 7.59 -0.24 6.19
N LEU A 38 6.46 -0.22 6.88
CA LEU A 38 5.36 -1.17 6.71
C LEU A 38 4.49 -0.85 5.51
N HIS A 39 4.13 0.43 5.37
CA HIS A 39 3.27 0.91 4.31
C HIS A 39 3.54 2.38 4.07
N LEU A 40 3.37 2.82 2.83
CA LEU A 40 3.46 4.21 2.43
C LEU A 40 2.15 4.61 1.74
N SER A 41 1.54 5.70 2.18
CA SER A 41 0.46 6.34 1.43
C SER A 41 0.81 7.78 1.09
N THR A 42 0.21 8.28 0.01
CA THR A 42 0.43 9.65 -0.45
C THR A 42 -0.90 10.36 -0.62
N HIS A 43 -0.91 11.66 -0.34
CA HIS A 43 -2.03 12.54 -0.60
C HIS A 43 -1.51 13.92 -0.97
N HIS A 44 -1.70 14.33 -2.23
CA HIS A 44 -1.02 15.49 -2.80
C HIS A 44 0.51 15.35 -2.64
N ASN A 45 1.15 16.28 -1.93
CA ASN A 45 2.59 16.22 -1.63
C ASN A 45 2.89 15.57 -0.28
N TYR A 46 1.89 15.22 0.52
CA TYR A 46 2.08 14.56 1.80
C TYR A 46 2.31 13.06 1.62
N VAL A 47 3.15 12.52 2.49
CA VAL A 47 3.49 11.11 2.57
C VAL A 47 3.30 10.66 4.01
N TYR A 48 2.58 9.55 4.19
CA TYR A 48 2.37 8.93 5.48
C TYR A 48 3.09 7.58 5.50
N LEU A 49 4.01 7.44 6.45
CA LEU A 49 4.82 6.25 6.65
C LEU A 49 4.30 5.52 7.88
N SER A 50 3.80 4.32 7.67
CA SER A 50 3.60 3.34 8.73
C SER A 50 4.93 2.62 8.95
N ILE A 51 5.53 2.71 10.14
CA ILE A 51 6.86 2.17 10.44
C ILE A 51 6.83 1.22 11.63
N GLU A 52 7.70 0.22 11.60
CA GLU A 52 8.00 -0.70 12.69
C GLU A 52 9.40 -0.39 13.21
N THR A 53 9.59 -0.44 14.54
CA THR A 53 10.88 -0.16 15.19
C THR A 53 11.30 -1.37 16.01
N LYS A 54 12.58 -1.44 16.40
CA LYS A 54 13.06 -2.58 17.21
C LYS A 54 12.59 -2.50 18.65
N SER A 55 12.64 -1.31 19.24
CA SER A 55 12.24 -1.10 20.63
C SER A 55 10.73 -1.04 20.80
N ASN A 56 9.94 -0.76 19.78
CA ASN A 56 8.51 -0.45 19.93
C ASN A 56 8.22 0.75 20.87
N THR A 57 9.20 1.60 21.20
CA THR A 57 8.97 2.79 22.06
C THR A 57 8.66 4.04 21.26
N PHE A 58 8.75 3.97 19.94
CA PHE A 58 8.62 5.11 19.07
C PHE A 58 7.26 5.12 18.34
N PRO A 59 6.64 6.29 18.12
CA PRO A 59 5.44 6.44 17.30
C PRO A 59 5.55 5.79 15.92
N THR A 60 4.52 5.06 15.51
CA THR A 60 4.58 4.18 14.33
C THR A 60 3.95 4.78 13.07
N LEU A 61 3.45 6.02 13.14
CA LEU A 61 2.85 6.74 12.02
C LEU A 61 3.49 8.11 11.88
N ILE A 62 4.15 8.34 10.74
CA ILE A 62 4.95 9.52 10.48
C ILE A 62 4.39 10.23 9.24
N GLU A 63 4.17 11.53 9.35
CA GLU A 63 3.87 12.42 8.24
C GLU A 63 5.17 13.05 7.75
N THR A 64 5.35 13.08 6.43
CA THR A 64 6.39 13.83 5.74
C THR A 64 5.83 14.34 4.41
N GLN A 65 6.67 14.91 3.56
CA GLN A 65 6.26 15.43 2.26
C GLN A 65 7.31 15.10 1.20
N TRP A 66 6.86 14.96 -0.05
CA TRP A 66 7.76 14.99 -1.20
C TRP A 66 8.41 16.37 -1.33
N SER A 67 9.69 16.41 -1.75
CA SER A 67 10.33 17.70 -2.02
C SER A 67 9.72 18.31 -3.29
N THR A 68 9.16 19.51 -3.16
CA THR A 68 8.53 20.26 -4.26
C THR A 68 9.49 21.23 -4.94
N LYS A 69 10.71 21.37 -4.42
CA LYS A 69 11.78 22.27 -4.90
C LYS A 69 13.12 21.53 -4.91
N CYS A 70 14.13 22.08 -5.57
CA CYS A 70 15.52 21.66 -5.38
C CYS A 70 16.01 22.09 -3.99
N GLY A 71 15.55 21.40 -2.95
CA GLY A 71 15.87 21.68 -1.55
C GLY A 71 15.59 20.48 -0.66
N PRO A 72 16.03 20.54 0.61
CA PRO A 72 15.97 19.42 1.51
C PRO A 72 14.52 19.01 1.76
N PHE A 73 14.30 17.70 1.92
CA PHE A 73 13.00 17.20 2.30
C PHE A 73 12.49 17.86 3.59
N PRO A 74 11.18 18.22 3.66
CA PRO A 74 10.57 18.70 4.89
C PRO A 74 10.82 17.72 6.04
N ALA A 75 11.04 18.25 7.24
CA ALA A 75 11.30 17.43 8.42
C ALA A 75 10.08 16.55 8.72
N PRO A 76 10.26 15.22 8.83
CA PRO A 76 9.20 14.31 9.22
C PRO A 76 8.62 14.68 10.59
N LYS A 77 7.34 14.35 10.82
CA LYS A 77 6.62 14.62 12.07
C LYS A 77 5.79 13.41 12.46
N VAL A 78 5.64 13.20 13.76
CA VAL A 78 4.74 12.15 14.26
C VAL A 78 3.29 12.54 14.00
N PHE A 79 2.54 11.67 13.33
CA PHE A 79 1.14 11.89 13.02
C PHE A 79 0.22 11.02 13.89
N PRO A 80 -0.92 11.53 14.39
CA PRO A 80 -1.31 12.95 14.35
C PRO A 80 -0.52 13.77 15.37
N HIS A 81 -0.11 13.15 16.48
CA HIS A 81 0.75 13.70 17.53
C HIS A 81 1.20 12.58 18.49
N ARG A 82 2.32 12.78 19.19
CA ARG A 82 2.96 11.72 20.00
C ARG A 82 2.09 11.13 21.11
N SER A 83 1.18 11.91 21.71
CA SER A 83 0.34 11.42 22.81
C SER A 83 -0.77 10.47 22.36
N LEU A 84 -1.02 10.35 21.06
CA LEU A 84 -1.91 9.31 20.51
C LEU A 84 -1.18 8.00 20.17
N HIS A 85 0.14 7.93 20.38
CA HIS A 85 0.92 6.70 20.20
C HIS A 85 1.30 6.11 21.55
N ASN A 86 1.26 4.78 21.62
CA ASN A 86 1.77 4.08 22.78
C ASN A 86 3.29 3.99 22.71
N ASN A 87 3.96 4.93 23.36
CA ASN A 87 5.42 5.03 23.38
C ASN A 87 6.01 4.46 24.68
N ASN A 88 5.20 3.81 25.51
CA ASN A 88 5.61 3.33 26.83
C ASN A 88 5.50 1.81 26.89
N HIS A 89 6.64 1.14 27.04
CA HIS A 89 6.72 -0.31 27.24
C HIS A 89 5.88 -0.84 28.41
N HIS A 90 5.69 -0.02 29.45
CA HIS A 90 5.11 -0.46 30.72
C HIS A 90 3.60 -0.22 30.83
N CYS A 91 3.01 0.64 30.00
CA CYS A 91 1.58 0.98 30.08
C CYS A 91 0.85 0.54 28.81
N LYS A 92 0.10 -0.56 28.90
CA LYS A 92 -0.69 -1.11 27.78
C LYS A 92 -1.99 -0.32 27.60
N ASN A 93 -1.91 0.90 27.09
CA ASN A 93 -3.11 1.67 26.77
C ASN A 93 -3.57 1.37 25.33
N CYS A 94 -4.45 0.38 25.16
CA CYS A 94 -5.00 0.00 23.85
C CYS A 94 -5.87 1.09 23.18
N ARG A 95 -6.18 2.19 23.88
CA ARG A 95 -6.77 3.39 23.27
C ARG A 95 -5.77 4.13 22.39
N LEU A 96 -4.47 4.02 22.64
CA LEU A 96 -3.45 4.63 21.79
C LEU A 96 -3.15 3.76 20.57
N ILE A 97 -2.60 4.37 19.52
CA ILE A 97 -2.03 3.66 18.38
C ILE A 97 -0.86 2.83 18.90
N GLN A 98 -0.91 1.52 18.67
CA GLN A 98 0.18 0.63 19.04
C GLN A 98 1.16 0.55 17.87
N GLN A 99 0.68 0.11 16.72
CA GLN A 99 1.47 -0.12 15.51
C GLN A 99 0.59 0.07 14.28
N ALA A 100 0.62 1.29 13.75
CA ALA A 100 0.07 1.57 12.43
C ALA A 100 0.81 0.71 11.40
N ARG A 101 0.10 -0.23 10.76
CA ARG A 101 0.66 -1.11 9.73
C ARG A 101 0.27 -0.71 8.33
N TRP A 102 -0.86 -0.03 8.19
CA TRP A 102 -1.37 0.48 6.93
C TRP A 102 -2.02 1.84 7.16
N SER A 103 -1.95 2.69 6.14
CA SER A 103 -2.66 3.97 6.12
C SER A 103 -3.05 4.32 4.70
N GLN A 104 -4.20 4.97 4.49
CA GLN A 104 -4.56 5.54 3.19
C GLN A 104 -5.52 6.71 3.38
N VAL A 105 -5.38 7.74 2.54
CA VAL A 105 -6.29 8.89 2.55
C VAL A 105 -7.44 8.63 1.59
N ASP A 106 -8.66 8.87 2.05
CA ASP A 106 -9.86 8.82 1.21
C ASP A 106 -10.17 10.18 0.56
N ASN A 107 -11.16 10.23 -0.34
CA ASN A 107 -11.53 11.48 -1.01
C ASN A 107 -12.27 12.48 -0.11
N PHE A 108 -12.59 12.11 1.14
CA PHE A 108 -13.08 13.03 2.17
C PHE A 108 -11.95 13.66 2.99
N GLN A 109 -10.69 13.47 2.59
CA GLN A 109 -9.52 13.95 3.32
C GLN A 109 -9.44 13.37 4.73
N ARG A 110 -9.82 12.10 4.88
CA ARG A 110 -9.62 11.34 6.11
C ARG A 110 -8.49 10.35 5.92
N LEU A 111 -7.53 10.34 6.85
CA LEU A 111 -6.52 9.29 6.92
C LEU A 111 -7.09 8.10 7.67
N TRP A 112 -7.32 7.01 6.94
CA TRP A 112 -7.61 5.72 7.54
C TRP A 112 -6.33 5.05 7.96
N VAL A 113 -6.33 4.44 9.14
CA VAL A 113 -5.16 3.77 9.72
C VAL A 113 -5.59 2.43 10.29
N MET A 114 -4.94 1.36 9.82
CA MET A 114 -5.10 0.05 10.41
C MET A 114 -3.99 -0.17 11.43
N ASP A 115 -4.40 -0.27 12.69
CA ASP A 115 -3.52 -0.55 13.81
C ASP A 115 -3.71 -2.01 14.23
N PHE A 116 -2.64 -2.78 14.09
CA PHE A 116 -2.53 -4.09 14.71
C PHE A 116 -1.54 -3.92 15.84
N GLY A 117 -1.92 -4.26 17.07
CA GLY A 117 -0.99 -4.30 18.20
C GLY A 117 0.35 -4.98 17.86
N TRP A 118 1.39 -4.73 18.65
CA TRP A 118 2.70 -5.34 18.43
C TRP A 118 2.60 -6.86 18.33
N SER A 119 3.32 -7.44 17.36
CA SER A 119 3.26 -8.86 17.02
C SER A 119 3.80 -9.79 18.10
N ASP A 120 4.43 -9.24 19.13
CA ASP A 120 4.89 -10.01 20.26
C ASP A 120 3.71 -10.47 21.09
N LYS A 121 3.79 -11.72 21.58
CA LYS A 121 2.78 -12.41 22.43
C LYS A 121 2.33 -11.64 23.68
N GLN A 122 2.85 -10.44 23.91
CA GLN A 122 2.56 -9.55 25.03
C GLN A 122 1.64 -8.38 24.68
N SER A 123 1.35 -8.08 23.41
CA SER A 123 0.37 -7.05 23.06
C SER A 123 -1.03 -7.68 22.98
N ASN A 124 -1.86 -7.36 23.99
CA ASN A 124 -3.25 -7.82 24.09
C ASN A 124 -4.22 -6.87 23.37
N CYS A 125 -3.71 -5.91 22.59
CA CYS A 125 -4.57 -4.93 21.93
C CYS A 125 -5.14 -5.52 20.65
N LEU A 126 -6.46 -5.46 20.55
CA LEU A 126 -7.19 -5.93 19.38
C LEU A 126 -6.91 -5.03 18.17
N PRO A 127 -6.94 -5.59 16.94
CA PRO A 127 -6.82 -4.81 15.74
C PRO A 127 -7.94 -3.77 15.66
N LYS A 128 -7.59 -2.54 15.29
CA LYS A 128 -8.54 -1.44 15.19
C LYS A 128 -8.31 -0.60 13.96
N LEU A 129 -9.41 -0.16 13.37
CA LEU A 129 -9.42 0.76 12.24
C LEU A 129 -9.77 2.16 12.76
N LEU A 130 -8.89 3.11 12.50
CA LEU A 130 -9.00 4.50 12.93
C LEU A 130 -9.20 5.40 11.71
N ALA A 131 -9.96 6.48 11.86
CA ALA A 131 -10.08 7.53 10.85
C ALA A 131 -9.77 8.91 11.45
N PHE A 132 -8.84 9.63 10.86
CA PHE A 132 -8.45 10.99 11.25
C PHE A 132 -8.87 12.00 10.19
N ASP A 133 -9.59 13.05 10.58
CA ASP A 133 -10.08 14.08 9.65
C ASP A 133 -9.09 15.25 9.56
N PHE A 134 -8.53 15.47 8.37
CA PHE A 134 -7.58 16.56 8.12
C PHE A 134 -8.23 17.95 8.23
N VAL A 135 -9.51 18.09 7.87
CA VAL A 135 -10.24 19.37 7.95
C VAL A 135 -10.39 19.81 9.42
N ARG A 136 -10.55 18.84 10.32
CA ARG A 136 -10.71 19.06 11.76
C ARG A 136 -9.39 18.90 12.53
N ARG A 137 -8.27 19.31 11.93
CA ARG A 137 -6.93 19.29 12.54
C ARG A 137 -6.52 17.90 13.04
N ASN A 138 -6.72 16.88 12.20
CA ASN A 138 -6.36 15.49 12.45
C ASN A 138 -7.09 14.89 13.67
N LEU A 139 -8.33 15.32 13.91
CA LEU A 139 -9.16 14.76 14.97
C LEU A 139 -9.50 13.30 14.64
N GLU A 140 -9.37 12.42 15.63
CA GLU A 140 -9.88 11.05 15.53
C GLU A 140 -11.42 11.09 15.47
N MET A 141 -11.97 10.72 14.32
CA MET A 141 -13.41 10.75 14.05
C MET A 141 -14.07 9.40 14.30
N LEU A 142 -13.36 8.31 13.99
CA LEU A 142 -13.87 6.95 14.11
C LEU A 142 -12.81 6.01 14.67
N ARG A 143 -13.29 5.06 15.45
CA ARG A 143 -12.52 3.93 15.98
C ARG A 143 -13.40 2.69 15.94
N ILE A 144 -13.00 1.73 15.14
CA ILE A 144 -13.73 0.49 14.92
C ILE A 144 -12.88 -0.65 15.44
N ASP A 145 -13.44 -1.44 16.36
CA ASP A 145 -12.83 -2.70 16.77
C ASP A 145 -13.06 -3.73 15.64
N CYS A 146 -11.97 -4.29 15.12
CA CYS A 146 -12.05 -5.24 14.01
C CYS A 146 -12.19 -6.68 14.49
N ILE A 147 -12.13 -7.00 15.79
CA ILE A 147 -12.04 -8.39 16.27
C ILE A 147 -13.24 -9.25 15.86
N GLU A 148 -14.44 -8.68 15.84
CA GLU A 148 -15.66 -9.44 15.55
C GLU A 148 -15.70 -9.93 14.09
N PHE A 149 -14.99 -9.24 13.19
CA PHE A 149 -15.07 -9.44 11.75
C PHE A 149 -13.75 -9.94 11.14
N ILE A 150 -12.64 -9.61 11.80
CA ILE A 150 -11.28 -9.91 11.37
C ILE A 150 -10.49 -10.47 12.58
N LYS A 151 -10.67 -11.77 12.86
CA LYS A 151 -9.84 -12.52 13.83
C LYS A 151 -8.54 -13.01 13.20
N ILE A 152 -7.73 -12.09 12.69
CA ILE A 152 -6.52 -12.43 11.95
C ILE A 152 -5.28 -11.88 12.63
N THR A 153 -4.16 -12.56 12.44
CA THR A 153 -2.85 -12.03 12.78
C THR A 153 -2.38 -11.03 11.73
N PRO A 154 -1.43 -10.14 12.07
CA PRO A 154 -0.90 -9.18 11.11
C PRO A 154 -0.26 -9.83 9.86
N GLN A 155 0.18 -11.09 9.94
CA GLN A 155 0.78 -11.85 8.84
C GLN A 155 -0.27 -12.45 7.91
N GLN A 156 -1.51 -12.64 8.40
CA GLN A 156 -2.62 -13.14 7.60
C GLN A 156 -3.28 -12.04 6.76
N LEU A 157 -3.15 -10.77 7.15
CA LEU A 157 -3.61 -9.65 6.32
C LEU A 157 -2.61 -9.40 5.19
N LEU A 158 -3.03 -9.66 3.96
CA LEU A 158 -2.20 -9.52 2.78
C LEU A 158 -2.23 -8.10 2.21
N ASP A 159 -3.41 -7.48 2.17
CA ASP A 159 -3.62 -6.18 1.54
C ASP A 159 -4.85 -5.46 2.14
N ILE A 160 -4.83 -4.13 2.10
CA ILE A 160 -5.99 -3.27 2.41
C ILE A 160 -6.08 -2.21 1.32
N LYS A 161 -7.27 -2.03 0.75
CA LYS A 161 -7.49 -1.05 -0.32
C LYS A 161 -8.78 -0.27 -0.11
N LEU A 162 -8.69 1.05 -0.20
CA LEU A 162 -9.88 1.91 -0.33
C LEU A 162 -10.38 1.88 -1.77
N GLY A 163 -11.68 1.73 -1.96
CA GLY A 163 -12.30 1.89 -3.27
C GLY A 163 -13.60 1.10 -3.46
N PRO A 164 -13.98 0.89 -4.73
CA PRO A 164 -13.69 1.83 -5.81
C PRO A 164 -14.26 3.22 -5.46
N ALA A 165 -13.57 4.27 -5.90
CA ALA A 165 -14.06 5.65 -5.82
C ALA A 165 -15.15 5.87 -6.89
N ALA A 166 -16.37 5.41 -6.62
CA ALA A 166 -17.46 5.37 -7.58
C ALA A 166 -18.46 6.53 -7.38
N GLY A 167 -19.26 6.80 -8.41
CA GLY A 167 -20.35 7.80 -8.37
C GLY A 167 -19.94 9.24 -8.68
N LYS A 168 -20.91 10.17 -8.64
CA LYS A 168 -20.77 11.56 -9.12
C LYS A 168 -19.69 12.39 -8.40
N ARG A 169 -19.31 12.00 -7.18
CA ARG A 169 -18.27 12.65 -6.39
C ARG A 169 -16.98 11.82 -6.28
N GLY A 170 -16.93 10.65 -6.94
CA GLY A 170 -15.82 9.72 -6.85
C GLY A 170 -15.50 9.33 -5.41
N MET A 171 -16.50 8.96 -4.61
CA MET A 171 -16.28 8.67 -3.19
C MET A 171 -16.07 7.18 -2.98
N GLU A 172 -15.11 6.82 -2.13
CA GLU A 172 -14.95 5.43 -1.70
C GLU A 172 -16.09 5.05 -0.75
N GLN A 173 -16.77 3.95 -1.08
CA GLN A 173 -17.80 3.37 -0.22
C GLN A 173 -17.21 2.33 0.74
N PHE A 174 -16.19 1.59 0.30
CA PHE A 174 -15.68 0.44 1.04
C PHE A 174 -14.18 0.52 1.32
N ILE A 175 -13.80 -0.12 2.43
CA ILE A 175 -12.44 -0.52 2.74
C ILE A 175 -12.38 -2.04 2.60
N TYR A 176 -11.57 -2.54 1.67
CA TYR A 176 -11.45 -3.97 1.43
C TYR A 176 -10.21 -4.53 2.12
N PHE A 177 -10.36 -5.73 2.67
CA PHE A 177 -9.32 -6.47 3.38
C PHE A 177 -9.12 -7.81 2.68
N ILE A 178 -7.88 -8.11 2.33
CA ILE A 178 -7.48 -9.37 1.69
C ILE A 178 -6.79 -10.25 2.73
N VAL A 179 -7.39 -11.40 3.03
CA VAL A 179 -6.90 -12.32 4.05
C VAL A 179 -6.32 -13.57 3.40
N ALA A 180 -5.15 -13.98 3.86
CA ALA A 180 -4.42 -15.13 3.31
C ALA A 180 -5.25 -16.42 3.37
N LYS A 181 -5.34 -17.11 2.22
CA LYS A 181 -6.05 -18.39 2.04
C LYS A 181 -7.57 -18.32 2.27
N ASP A 182 -8.15 -17.12 2.43
CA ASP A 182 -9.58 -16.93 2.63
C ASP A 182 -10.26 -16.61 1.28
N PRO A 183 -11.24 -17.40 0.80
CA PRO A 183 -11.89 -17.17 -0.48
C PRO A 183 -12.99 -16.09 -0.42
N HIS A 184 -12.81 -15.09 0.44
CA HIS A 184 -13.74 -13.97 0.60
C HIS A 184 -13.03 -12.64 0.40
N LEU A 185 -13.77 -11.69 -0.15
CA LEU A 185 -13.45 -10.27 -0.08
C LEU A 185 -14.17 -9.68 1.14
N VAL A 186 -13.42 -9.35 2.19
CA VAL A 186 -13.97 -8.70 3.38
C VAL A 186 -14.01 -7.21 3.11
N ALA A 187 -15.16 -6.58 3.34
CA ALA A 187 -15.36 -5.15 3.11
C ALA A 187 -15.97 -4.49 4.35
N TYR A 188 -15.52 -3.27 4.64
CA TYR A 188 -16.17 -2.38 5.59
C TYR A 188 -16.82 -1.24 4.82
N ASP A 189 -18.14 -1.12 4.90
CA ASP A 189 -18.88 0.02 4.34
C ASP A 189 -18.68 1.24 5.25
N ILE A 190 -18.07 2.28 4.70
CA ILE A 190 -17.71 3.50 5.40
C ILE A 190 -18.95 4.31 5.78
N VAL A 191 -20.01 4.25 4.99
CA VAL A 191 -21.23 5.04 5.16
C VAL A 191 -22.16 4.34 6.15
N GLU A 192 -22.42 3.06 5.94
CA GLU A 192 -23.29 2.27 6.81
C GLU A 192 -22.60 1.79 8.08
N GLN A 193 -21.27 1.85 8.13
CA GLN A 193 -20.43 1.33 9.21
C GLN A 193 -20.65 -0.16 9.48
N LYS A 194 -20.86 -0.93 8.42
CA LYS A 194 -21.12 -2.38 8.48
C LYS A 194 -20.05 -3.17 7.78
N TRP A 195 -19.83 -4.38 8.28
CA TRP A 195 -18.93 -5.34 7.68
C TRP A 195 -19.69 -6.30 6.76
N PHE A 196 -19.04 -6.63 5.67
CA PHE A 196 -19.53 -7.58 4.67
C PHE A 196 -18.43 -8.58 4.33
N ARG A 197 -18.84 -9.79 4.00
CA ARG A 197 -17.96 -10.86 3.52
C ARG A 197 -18.54 -11.41 2.24
N TYR A 198 -17.87 -11.15 1.12
CA TYR A 198 -18.33 -11.57 -0.20
C TYR A 198 -17.57 -12.82 -0.64
N PRO A 199 -18.25 -13.97 -0.81
CA PRO A 199 -17.62 -15.14 -1.42
C PRO A 199 -17.15 -14.82 -2.84
N LEU A 200 -15.91 -15.18 -3.13
CA LEU A 200 -15.28 -14.98 -4.43
C LEU A 200 -15.34 -16.27 -5.23
N LEU A 201 -16.16 -16.29 -6.27
CA LEU A 201 -16.47 -17.50 -7.02
C LEU A 201 -16.25 -17.29 -8.51
N SER A 202 -15.57 -18.24 -9.17
CA SER A 202 -15.35 -18.20 -10.63
C SER A 202 -15.53 -19.56 -11.29
N LYS A 203 -15.98 -19.56 -12.55
CA LYS A 203 -15.85 -20.71 -13.47
C LYS A 203 -14.43 -20.76 -14.01
N LYS A 204 -13.50 -21.14 -13.14
CA LYS A 204 -12.06 -21.15 -13.43
C LYS A 204 -11.66 -22.12 -14.55
N TYR A 205 -12.44 -23.18 -14.74
CA TYR A 205 -12.25 -24.19 -15.77
C TYR A 205 -13.54 -24.31 -16.58
N GLU A 206 -13.43 -24.23 -17.91
CA GLU A 206 -14.58 -24.26 -18.83
C GLU A 206 -15.34 -25.60 -18.73
N ASP A 207 -14.63 -26.70 -18.46
CA ASP A 207 -15.19 -28.05 -18.39
C ASP A 207 -15.87 -28.37 -17.04
N ILE A 208 -15.72 -27.50 -16.03
CA ILE A 208 -16.29 -27.72 -14.71
C ILE A 208 -17.52 -26.84 -14.55
N ALA A 209 -18.70 -27.46 -14.45
CA ALA A 209 -19.98 -26.77 -14.27
C ALA A 209 -20.12 -26.05 -12.91
N VAL A 210 -19.18 -26.28 -11.99
CA VAL A 210 -19.19 -25.77 -10.61
C VAL A 210 -18.29 -24.53 -10.48
N ASN A 211 -18.80 -23.51 -9.80
CA ASN A 211 -17.99 -22.35 -9.44
C ASN A 211 -16.99 -22.73 -8.34
N LEU A 212 -15.72 -22.40 -8.56
CA LEU A 212 -14.65 -22.66 -7.61
C LEU A 212 -14.29 -21.40 -6.81
N PRO A 213 -13.85 -21.56 -5.55
CA PRO A 213 -13.39 -20.45 -4.73
C PRO A 213 -12.10 -19.84 -5.28
N VAL A 214 -12.04 -18.51 -5.29
CA VAL A 214 -10.85 -17.71 -5.64
C VAL A 214 -10.25 -17.15 -4.34
N LYS A 215 -8.95 -17.28 -4.14
CA LYS A 215 -8.25 -16.84 -2.92
C LYS A 215 -7.39 -15.61 -3.23
N PRO A 216 -7.92 -14.41 -3.02
CA PRO A 216 -7.28 -13.18 -3.43
C PRO A 216 -5.95 -12.97 -2.71
N ARG A 217 -4.94 -12.50 -3.46
CA ARG A 217 -3.69 -11.97 -2.93
C ARG A 217 -3.62 -10.46 -2.96
N SER A 218 -4.25 -9.83 -3.96
CA SER A 218 -4.35 -8.38 -4.08
C SER A 218 -5.59 -8.01 -4.87
N VAL A 219 -6.07 -6.79 -4.64
CA VAL A 219 -7.21 -6.20 -5.33
C VAL A 219 -6.83 -4.81 -5.87
N ALA A 220 -7.34 -4.47 -7.05
CA ALA A 220 -7.22 -3.13 -7.60
C ALA A 220 -8.55 -2.66 -8.17
N PHE A 221 -8.76 -1.35 -8.11
CA PHE A 221 -9.96 -0.70 -8.63
C PHE A 221 -9.58 0.19 -9.80
N ASN A 222 -10.37 0.12 -10.87
CA ASN A 222 -10.38 1.25 -11.79
C ASN A 222 -11.31 2.34 -11.24
N GLY A 223 -11.11 3.59 -11.65
CA GLY A 223 -11.96 4.72 -11.22
C GLY A 223 -13.41 4.68 -11.74
N GLN A 224 -13.92 3.51 -12.13
CA GLN A 224 -15.31 3.31 -12.52
C GLN A 224 -15.96 2.38 -11.48
N THR A 225 -16.09 1.10 -11.82
CA THR A 225 -16.74 0.10 -10.96
C THR A 225 -16.09 -1.26 -11.10
N GLU A 226 -14.97 -1.40 -11.83
CA GLU A 226 -14.35 -2.72 -12.01
C GLU A 226 -13.39 -3.02 -10.86
N ILE A 227 -13.52 -4.24 -10.36
CA ILE A 227 -12.68 -4.82 -9.33
C ILE A 227 -11.83 -5.88 -10.00
N LEU A 228 -10.52 -5.68 -9.99
CA LEU A 228 -9.55 -6.67 -10.43
C LEU A 228 -9.02 -7.43 -9.22
N ILE A 229 -9.01 -8.76 -9.32
CA ILE A 229 -8.57 -9.64 -8.24
C ILE A 229 -7.48 -10.57 -8.79
N ALA A 230 -6.29 -10.50 -8.20
CA ALA A 230 -5.23 -11.47 -8.45
C ALA A 230 -5.32 -12.60 -7.42
N ASP A 231 -5.38 -13.84 -7.90
CA ASP A 231 -5.49 -15.07 -7.09
C ASP A 231 -4.11 -15.61 -6.70
N GLU A 232 -4.09 -16.58 -5.79
CA GLU A 232 -2.85 -17.23 -5.33
C GLU A 232 -2.19 -18.12 -6.38
N ASP A 233 -2.88 -18.42 -7.48
CA ASP A 233 -2.46 -19.29 -8.58
C ASP A 233 -2.14 -18.51 -9.87
N ASP A 234 -1.82 -17.22 -9.72
CA ASP A 234 -1.38 -16.34 -10.80
C ASP A 234 -2.49 -15.95 -11.79
N LYS A 235 -3.74 -16.34 -11.53
CA LYS A 235 -4.88 -15.93 -12.34
C LYS A 235 -5.36 -14.54 -11.97
N LEU A 236 -5.79 -13.79 -12.98
CA LEU A 236 -6.42 -12.49 -12.83
C LEU A 236 -7.91 -12.59 -13.16
N TYR A 237 -8.75 -12.07 -12.27
CA TYR A 237 -10.19 -12.02 -12.43
C TYR A 237 -10.69 -10.59 -12.43
N VAL A 238 -11.87 -10.39 -13.03
CA VAL A 238 -12.62 -9.14 -12.98
C VAL A 238 -14.03 -9.37 -12.46
N SER A 239 -14.52 -8.43 -11.67
CA SER A 239 -15.92 -8.28 -11.32
C SER A 239 -16.33 -6.81 -11.34
N ASN A 240 -17.61 -6.55 -11.07
CA ASN A 240 -18.16 -5.21 -10.99
C ASN A 240 -18.58 -4.90 -9.55
N SER A 241 -18.23 -3.74 -9.02
CA SER A 241 -18.62 -3.29 -7.70
C SER A 241 -20.13 -3.12 -7.55
N SER A 242 -20.88 -2.98 -8.64
CA SER A 242 -22.35 -3.02 -8.59
C SER A 242 -22.91 -4.36 -8.12
N SER A 243 -22.16 -5.46 -8.25
CA SER A 243 -22.62 -6.78 -7.80
C SER A 243 -22.43 -7.02 -6.30
N ILE A 244 -21.81 -6.08 -5.58
CA ILE A 244 -21.57 -6.15 -4.14
C ILE A 244 -22.89 -6.15 -3.33
N GLY A 245 -24.00 -5.69 -3.91
CA GLY A 245 -25.33 -5.84 -3.32
C GLY A 245 -25.91 -7.26 -3.34
N ASN A 246 -25.36 -8.17 -4.15
CA ASN A 246 -25.98 -9.49 -4.45
C ASN A 246 -25.47 -10.64 -3.56
N ALA A 247 -24.86 -10.32 -2.41
CA ALA A 247 -24.25 -11.25 -1.44
C ALA A 247 -23.08 -12.13 -1.95
N VAL A 248 -22.97 -12.40 -3.26
CA VAL A 248 -21.88 -13.18 -3.88
C VAL A 248 -21.26 -12.39 -5.03
N LEU A 249 -19.92 -12.39 -5.10
CA LEU A 249 -19.19 -11.72 -6.16
C LEU A 249 -18.76 -12.75 -7.21
N GLN A 250 -19.46 -12.76 -8.35
CA GLN A 250 -19.10 -13.61 -9.48
C GLN A 250 -17.91 -13.01 -10.24
N LEU A 251 -16.90 -13.85 -10.47
CA LEU A 251 -15.63 -13.48 -11.07
C LEU A 251 -15.50 -14.06 -12.47
N LYS A 252 -15.18 -13.20 -13.43
CA LYS A 252 -14.80 -13.61 -14.79
C LYS A 252 -13.29 -13.65 -14.91
N LEU A 253 -12.75 -14.76 -15.42
CA LEU A 253 -11.32 -14.89 -15.69
C LEU A 253 -10.89 -13.90 -16.80
N LEU A 254 -9.83 -13.14 -16.54
CA LEU A 254 -9.16 -12.29 -17.53
C LEU A 254 -7.95 -12.98 -18.15
N GLY A 255 -7.25 -13.83 -17.41
CA GLY A 255 -6.08 -14.55 -17.91
C GLY A 255 -5.09 -14.91 -16.82
N THR A 256 -3.83 -15.09 -17.21
CA THR A 256 -2.75 -15.55 -16.34
C THR A 256 -1.63 -14.52 -16.30
N LEU A 257 -1.20 -14.15 -15.09
CA LEU A 257 -0.05 -13.31 -14.80
C LEU A 257 1.23 -14.15 -14.83
N LEU A 258 2.41 -13.50 -14.86
CA LEU A 258 3.70 -14.20 -14.81
C LEU A 258 4.00 -14.86 -13.45
N GLY A 259 3.22 -14.55 -12.43
CA GLY A 259 3.39 -15.08 -11.10
C GLY A 259 2.44 -14.42 -10.08
N PRO A 260 2.58 -14.75 -8.80
CA PRO A 260 1.58 -14.40 -7.80
C PRO A 260 1.74 -12.94 -7.43
N ALA A 261 0.83 -12.10 -7.94
CA ALA A 261 0.86 -10.67 -7.69
C ALA A 261 0.60 -10.37 -6.21
N LYS A 262 1.54 -9.66 -5.57
CA LYS A 262 1.40 -9.21 -4.18
C LYS A 262 0.69 -7.86 -4.07
N ASP A 263 0.91 -6.99 -5.03
CA ASP A 263 0.29 -5.68 -5.08
C ASP A 263 -0.02 -5.35 -6.54
N LEU A 264 -1.17 -4.73 -6.75
CA LEU A 264 -1.79 -4.51 -8.05
C LEU A 264 -2.19 -3.04 -8.18
N LEU A 265 -1.81 -2.44 -9.31
CA LEU A 265 -2.24 -1.12 -9.74
C LEU A 265 -2.89 -1.24 -11.11
N VAL A 266 -3.88 -0.41 -11.35
CA VAL A 266 -4.52 -0.34 -12.67
C VAL A 266 -4.64 1.12 -13.09
N ASN A 267 -4.26 1.39 -14.34
CA ASN A 267 -4.57 2.63 -15.01
C ASN A 267 -5.48 2.35 -16.22
N ARG A 268 -5.72 3.35 -17.08
CA ARG A 268 -6.66 3.21 -18.21
C ARG A 268 -6.29 2.05 -19.14
N ASN A 269 -5.00 1.82 -19.38
CA ASN A 269 -4.54 0.92 -20.44
C ASN A 269 -3.79 -0.30 -19.90
N ASN A 270 -3.20 -0.18 -18.71
CA ASN A 270 -2.27 -1.17 -18.18
C ASN A 270 -2.63 -1.58 -16.76
N ILE A 271 -2.35 -2.84 -16.49
CA ILE A 271 -2.25 -3.44 -15.18
C ILE A 271 -0.76 -3.48 -14.84
N ILE A 272 -0.41 -3.04 -13.63
CA ILE A 272 0.96 -3.07 -13.13
C ILE A 272 0.93 -3.87 -11.84
N TYR A 273 1.84 -4.82 -11.68
CA TYR A 273 1.88 -5.65 -10.48
C TYR A 273 3.29 -6.01 -10.07
N ALA A 274 3.46 -6.27 -8.79
CA ALA A 274 4.73 -6.72 -8.23
C ALA A 274 4.72 -8.24 -7.99
N ILE A 275 5.81 -8.91 -8.36
CA ILE A 275 6.09 -10.31 -8.04
C ILE A 275 7.28 -10.34 -7.07
N PRO A 276 7.05 -10.38 -5.75
CA PRO A 276 8.12 -10.21 -4.77
C PRO A 276 9.19 -11.29 -4.85
N GLY A 277 8.80 -12.55 -5.12
CA GLY A 277 9.72 -13.68 -5.19
C GLY A 277 10.79 -13.53 -6.29
N PHE A 278 10.52 -12.73 -7.31
CA PHE A 278 11.46 -12.40 -8.38
C PHE A 278 11.98 -10.96 -8.31
N GLY A 279 11.54 -10.18 -7.32
CA GLY A 279 11.81 -8.74 -7.23
C GLY A 279 11.42 -7.98 -8.50
N ALA A 280 10.36 -8.41 -9.17
CA ALA A 280 9.94 -7.89 -10.47
C ALA A 280 8.73 -6.95 -10.36
N ILE A 281 8.74 -5.88 -11.14
CA ILE A 281 7.53 -5.10 -11.46
C ILE A 281 7.18 -5.39 -12.92
N VAL A 282 5.95 -5.80 -13.14
CA VAL A 282 5.45 -6.23 -14.44
C VAL A 282 4.35 -5.30 -14.90
N ARG A 283 4.39 -4.93 -16.17
CA ARG A 283 3.35 -4.22 -16.89
C ARG A 283 2.65 -5.19 -17.83
N CYS A 284 1.33 -5.18 -17.83
CA CYS A 284 0.49 -5.99 -18.70
C CYS A 284 -0.59 -5.10 -19.32
N PRO A 285 -0.88 -5.23 -20.63
CA PRO A 285 -2.01 -4.55 -21.24
C PRO A 285 -3.31 -5.06 -20.61
N ARG A 286 -4.26 -4.16 -20.44
CA ARG A 286 -5.57 -4.52 -19.92
C ARG A 286 -6.46 -5.05 -21.04
N LYS A 287 -6.58 -6.37 -21.14
CA LYS A 287 -7.45 -7.05 -22.11
C LYS A 287 -8.02 -8.36 -21.54
N TYR A 288 -8.93 -8.98 -22.28
CA TYR A 288 -9.32 -10.37 -22.05
C TYR A 288 -8.27 -11.32 -22.62
N ASN A 289 -8.22 -12.53 -22.07
CA ASN A 289 -7.29 -13.60 -22.46
C ASN A 289 -5.83 -13.18 -22.34
N ILE A 290 -5.46 -12.62 -21.18
CA ILE A 290 -4.07 -12.29 -20.85
C ILE A 290 -3.26 -13.59 -20.78
N THR A 291 -2.15 -13.61 -21.50
CA THR A 291 -1.18 -14.71 -21.55
C THR A 291 0.18 -14.26 -21.03
N ALA A 292 1.11 -15.19 -20.83
CA ALA A 292 2.47 -14.87 -20.40
C ALA A 292 3.18 -13.89 -21.35
N GLU A 293 2.93 -13.99 -22.67
CA GLU A 293 3.54 -13.13 -23.70
C GLU A 293 3.11 -11.67 -23.62
N ASP A 294 1.97 -11.39 -22.99
CA ASP A 294 1.46 -10.02 -22.81
C ASP A 294 2.17 -9.27 -21.68
N ASN A 295 2.95 -9.97 -20.86
CA ASN A 295 3.54 -9.42 -19.66
C ASN A 295 4.98 -8.96 -19.92
N GLU A 296 5.25 -7.71 -19.59
CA GLU A 296 6.55 -7.08 -19.74
C GLU A 296 7.14 -6.75 -18.37
N ILE A 297 8.31 -7.31 -18.06
CA ILE A 297 9.05 -6.95 -16.85
C ILE A 297 9.68 -5.57 -17.06
N VAL A 298 9.16 -4.56 -16.37
CA VAL A 298 9.62 -3.16 -16.50
C VAL A 298 10.68 -2.78 -15.47
N TYR A 299 10.83 -3.58 -14.42
CA TYR A 299 11.86 -3.37 -13.40
C TYR A 299 12.20 -4.69 -12.69
N LEU A 300 13.49 -4.85 -12.35
CA LEU A 300 14.01 -5.98 -11.58
C LEU A 300 14.92 -5.48 -10.47
N THR A 301 14.81 -6.08 -9.29
CA THR A 301 15.69 -5.84 -8.14
C THR A 301 15.93 -7.13 -7.38
N THR A 302 17.03 -7.22 -6.64
CA THR A 302 17.33 -8.36 -5.75
C THR A 302 16.57 -8.30 -4.42
N ARG A 303 15.71 -7.29 -4.22
CA ARG A 303 15.03 -7.00 -2.97
C ARG A 303 13.55 -7.34 -3.10
N ASN A 304 12.97 -7.86 -2.02
CA ASN A 304 11.53 -8.14 -1.98
C ASN A 304 10.72 -6.85 -2.05
N ILE A 305 9.93 -6.70 -3.09
CA ILE A 305 8.98 -5.59 -3.24
C ILE A 305 7.78 -5.82 -2.31
N LYS A 306 7.42 -4.79 -1.56
CA LYS A 306 6.35 -4.82 -0.57
C LYS A 306 5.08 -4.16 -1.05
N GLN A 307 5.23 -3.04 -1.74
CA GLN A 307 4.15 -2.20 -2.22
C GLN A 307 4.59 -1.51 -3.51
N ILE A 308 3.66 -1.26 -4.42
CA ILE A 308 3.78 -0.37 -5.57
C ILE A 308 2.69 0.68 -5.49
N PHE A 309 2.96 1.90 -5.94
CA PHE A 309 1.96 2.97 -5.98
C PHE A 309 2.26 3.97 -7.10
N PHE A 310 1.20 4.64 -7.54
CA PHE A 310 1.34 5.74 -8.48
C PHE A 310 1.88 6.98 -7.79
N GLY A 311 2.85 7.61 -8.43
CA GLY A 311 3.37 8.92 -8.07
C GLY A 311 2.82 10.02 -8.97
N LEU A 312 3.48 11.18 -8.91
CA LEU A 312 3.14 12.33 -9.74
C LEU A 312 3.32 12.01 -11.22
N LYS A 313 2.40 12.51 -12.06
CA LYS A 313 2.45 12.37 -13.52
C LYS A 313 2.51 10.92 -14.02
N GLY A 314 2.00 9.96 -13.25
CA GLY A 314 1.94 8.56 -13.64
C GLY A 314 3.24 7.78 -13.47
N SER A 315 4.22 8.32 -12.74
CA SER A 315 5.38 7.55 -12.31
C SER A 315 4.95 6.39 -11.40
N ILE A 316 5.76 5.33 -11.36
CA ILE A 316 5.53 4.19 -10.48
C ILE A 316 6.65 4.20 -9.45
N PHE A 317 6.26 4.24 -8.19
CA PHE A 317 7.17 4.06 -7.06
C PHE A 317 6.92 2.70 -6.43
N PHE A 318 7.94 2.17 -5.77
CA PHE A 318 7.85 0.91 -5.06
C PHE A 318 8.57 0.99 -3.72
N LEU A 319 8.07 0.25 -2.76
CA LEU A 319 8.66 0.06 -1.45
C LEU A 319 9.30 -1.31 -1.38
N THR A 320 10.56 -1.39 -0.94
CA THR A 320 11.24 -2.67 -0.67
C THR A 320 11.23 -3.00 0.81
N ASN A 321 11.17 -4.29 1.12
CA ASN A 321 11.30 -4.81 2.48
C ASN A 321 12.77 -4.74 2.94
N HIS A 322 13.13 -3.75 3.77
CA HIS A 322 14.49 -3.55 4.28
C HIS A 322 14.48 -2.73 5.58
N TRP A 323 15.34 -3.09 6.54
CA TRP A 323 15.58 -2.29 7.75
C TRP A 323 16.48 -1.10 7.43
N GLN A 324 16.00 0.11 7.67
CA GLN A 324 16.72 1.35 7.46
C GLN A 324 17.42 1.79 8.75
N VAL A 325 18.55 2.47 8.58
CA VAL A 325 19.29 3.18 9.64
C VAL A 325 19.56 4.56 9.06
N ASP A 326 19.20 5.59 9.82
CA ASP A 326 19.40 6.99 9.43
C ASP A 326 20.83 7.48 9.64
#